data_AF-C5E401-F1
#
_entry.id   AF-C5E401-F1
#
_cell.length_a   1.000
_cell.length_b   1.000
_cell.length_c   1.000
_cell.angle_alpha   90.00
_cell.angle_beta   90.00
_cell.angle_gamma   90.00
#
_symmetry.space_group_name_H-M   'P 1'
#
loop_
_entity.id
_entity.type
_entity.pdbx_description
1 polymer ?
#
loop_
_entity_poly.entity_id
_entity_poly.type
_entity_poly.pdbx_seq_one_letter_code
_entity_poly.pdbx_strand_id
1 'polypeptide(L)'
;MTGLSESFLQLTMLGDGSPNEDVLQLLMYSNFREQLSESAQELHNITDRILVHRASRSVTSIEAHGLILPLMAMLIESRERAKRIYRDALSSRMSTTTDWNIDPLCDEVHEELIRTNDLLKLYPRRESLW
;
A
#
# COMPACT_ATOMS: atom_id res chain seq x y z
N MET A 1 -11.33 61.32 8.05
CA MET A 1 -11.33 59.98 8.66
C MET A 1 -12.32 59.13 7.90
N THR A 2 -11.86 58.37 6.91
CA THR A 2 -12.67 57.37 6.19
C THR A 2 -11.85 56.09 6.20
N GLY A 3 -12.00 55.34 7.30
CA GLY A 3 -11.53 53.98 7.39
C GLY A 3 -12.70 53.04 7.15
N LEU A 4 -12.36 51.83 6.68
CA LEU A 4 -13.20 50.65 6.51
C LEU A 4 -13.86 50.50 5.12
N SER A 5 -13.08 50.05 4.14
CA SER A 5 -13.58 49.10 3.13
C SER A 5 -12.45 48.38 2.37
N GLU A 6 -11.38 47.95 3.06
CA GLU A 6 -10.36 47.08 2.45
C GLU A 6 -10.47 45.61 2.90
N SER A 7 -11.30 45.32 3.91
CA SER A 7 -11.40 43.97 4.50
C SER A 7 -12.37 43.02 3.78
N PHE A 8 -13.11 43.49 2.77
CA PHE A 8 -14.08 42.66 2.04
C PHE A 8 -13.53 42.07 0.73
N LEU A 9 -12.35 42.52 0.29
CA LEU A 9 -11.69 42.02 -0.92
C LEU A 9 -10.62 40.94 -0.66
N GLN A 10 -10.43 40.53 0.60
CA GLN A 10 -9.47 39.48 0.96
C GLN A 10 -10.10 38.10 1.23
N LEU A 11 -11.43 37.98 1.14
CA LEU A 11 -12.11 36.70 1.39
C LEU A 11 -12.36 35.82 0.15
N THR A 12 -11.91 36.23 -1.04
CA THR A 12 -12.08 35.48 -2.29
C THR A 12 -10.84 34.69 -2.73
N MET A 13 -9.80 34.58 -1.89
CA MET A 13 -8.54 33.91 -2.24
C MET A 13 -8.24 32.69 -1.36
N LEU A 14 -9.27 31.95 -0.91
CA LEU A 14 -9.09 30.67 -0.23
C LEU A 14 -10.14 29.67 -0.74
N GLY A 15 -9.76 28.86 -1.73
CA GLY A 15 -10.48 27.67 -2.17
C GLY A 15 -11.02 27.75 -3.60
N ASP A 16 -10.13 27.71 -4.59
CA ASP A 16 -10.50 27.57 -6.01
C ASP A 16 -10.32 26.10 -6.44
N GLY A 17 -11.11 25.21 -5.86
CA GLY A 17 -11.31 23.85 -6.37
C GLY A 17 -12.72 23.78 -6.96
N SER A 18 -12.86 23.37 -8.22
CA SER A 18 -14.21 23.15 -8.75
C SER A 18 -14.86 22.00 -7.98
N PRO A 19 -16.18 21.99 -7.73
CA PRO A 19 -16.85 20.89 -7.03
C PRO A 19 -16.63 19.51 -7.70
N ASN A 20 -16.32 19.48 -9.00
CA ASN A 20 -15.95 18.25 -9.71
C ASN A 20 -14.54 17.75 -9.34
N GLU A 21 -13.62 18.67 -9.04
CA GLU A 21 -12.27 18.36 -8.60
C GLU A 21 -12.27 17.77 -7.19
N ASP A 22 -13.09 18.31 -6.28
CA ASP A 22 -13.25 17.78 -4.93
C ASP A 22 -13.81 16.33 -4.95
N VAL A 23 -14.80 16.07 -5.81
CA VAL A 23 -15.35 14.71 -5.99
C VAL A 23 -14.30 13.76 -6.57
N LEU A 24 -13.52 14.20 -7.54
CA LEU A 24 -12.45 13.39 -8.12
C LEU A 24 -11.37 13.07 -7.08
N GLN A 25 -10.97 14.05 -6.27
CA GLN A 25 -10.01 13.85 -5.18
C GLN A 25 -10.52 12.86 -4.14
N LEU A 26 -11.81 12.94 -3.76
CA LEU A 26 -12.44 12.00 -2.84
C LEU A 26 -12.45 10.57 -3.40
N LEU A 27 -12.76 10.41 -4.69
CA LEU A 27 -12.74 9.09 -5.35
C LEU A 27 -11.33 8.51 -5.41
N MET A 28 -10.33 9.33 -5.76
CA MET A 28 -8.92 8.90 -5.76
C MET A 28 -8.49 8.46 -4.35
N TYR A 29 -8.82 9.23 -3.33
CA TYR A 29 -8.52 8.89 -1.94
C TYR A 29 -9.19 7.57 -1.51
N SER A 30 -10.49 7.41 -1.78
CA SER A 30 -11.21 6.17 -1.47
C SER A 30 -10.56 4.97 -2.13
N ASN A 31 -10.20 5.09 -3.41
CA ASN A 31 -9.55 4.04 -4.17
C ASN A 31 -8.15 3.71 -3.59
N PHE A 32 -7.34 4.72 -3.25
CA PHE A 32 -6.02 4.46 -2.65
C PHE A 32 -6.14 3.77 -1.29
N ARG A 33 -7.11 4.16 -0.46
CA ARG A 33 -7.33 3.51 0.84
C ARG A 33 -7.71 2.05 0.70
N GLU A 34 -8.62 1.75 -0.21
CA GLU A 34 -9.04 0.39 -0.52
C GLU A 34 -7.84 -0.43 -1.01
N GLN A 35 -7.12 0.08 -2.01
CA GLN A 35 -5.96 -0.61 -2.58
C GLN A 35 -4.83 -0.85 -1.58
N LEU A 36 -4.54 0.11 -0.70
CA LEU A 36 -3.53 -0.05 0.35
C LEU A 36 -3.95 -1.10 1.38
N SER A 37 -5.21 -1.04 1.83
CA SER A 37 -5.75 -2.00 2.81
C SER A 37 -5.79 -3.42 2.24
N GLU A 38 -6.28 -3.60 1.02
CA GLU A 38 -6.30 -4.90 0.34
C GLU A 38 -4.89 -5.45 0.14
N SER A 39 -3.94 -4.60 -0.26
CA SER A 39 -2.55 -5.00 -0.46
C SER A 39 -1.89 -5.45 0.85
N ALA A 40 -2.09 -4.71 1.93
CA ALA A 40 -1.59 -5.10 3.25
C ALA A 40 -2.16 -6.45 3.69
N GLN A 41 -3.48 -6.64 3.57
CA GLN A 41 -4.14 -7.88 3.96
C GLN A 41 -3.73 -9.07 3.09
N GLU A 42 -3.54 -8.87 1.77
CA GLU A 42 -3.07 -9.91 0.84
C GLU A 42 -1.65 -10.38 1.24
N LEU A 43 -0.72 -9.44 1.42
CA LEU A 43 0.64 -9.75 1.90
C LEU A 43 0.60 -10.45 3.26
N HIS A 44 -0.28 -9.98 4.14
CA HIS A 44 -0.43 -10.55 5.46
C HIS A 44 -0.80 -12.04 5.41
N ASN A 45 -1.87 -12.33 4.68
CA ASN A 45 -2.44 -13.67 4.53
C ASN A 45 -1.49 -14.65 3.85
N ILE A 46 -0.80 -14.23 2.78
CA ILE A 46 0.11 -15.12 2.05
C ILE A 46 1.31 -15.47 2.94
N THR A 47 1.87 -14.48 3.63
CA THR A 47 2.99 -14.67 4.56
C THR A 47 2.63 -15.63 5.68
N ASP A 48 1.46 -15.45 6.30
CA ASP A 48 1.00 -16.31 7.39
C ASP A 48 0.77 -17.74 6.93
N ARG A 49 0.18 -17.94 5.75
CA ARG A 49 0.02 -19.27 5.15
C ARG A 49 1.38 -19.96 4.95
N ILE A 50 2.38 -19.24 4.46
CA ILE A 50 3.74 -19.78 4.30
C ILE A 50 4.34 -20.19 5.65
N LEU A 51 4.20 -19.34 6.67
CA LEU A 51 4.72 -19.61 8.01
C LEU A 51 4.04 -20.81 8.68
N VAL A 52 2.73 -20.95 8.53
CA VAL A 52 1.96 -22.12 9.04
C VAL A 52 2.44 -23.42 8.38
N HIS A 53 2.62 -23.40 7.05
CA HIS A 53 3.15 -24.57 6.34
C HIS A 53 4.57 -24.92 6.77
N ARG A 54 5.40 -23.92 7.11
CA ARG A 54 6.76 -24.14 7.64
C ARG A 54 6.77 -24.73 9.05
N ALA A 55 5.87 -24.30 9.93
CA ALA A 55 5.80 -24.78 11.31
C ALA A 55 5.22 -26.20 11.44
N SER A 56 4.48 -26.65 10.43
CA SER A 56 3.81 -27.95 10.42
C SER A 56 4.83 -29.09 10.20
N ARG A 57 5.23 -29.78 11.28
CA ARG A 57 6.17 -30.92 11.28
C ARG A 57 5.71 -32.14 10.45
N SER A 58 4.48 -32.17 9.97
CA SER A 58 3.88 -33.34 9.29
C SER A 58 3.98 -33.30 7.77
N VAL A 59 4.47 -32.21 7.17
CA VAL A 59 4.53 -32.07 5.71
C VAL A 59 5.80 -32.73 5.19
N THR A 60 5.66 -33.77 4.35
CA THR A 60 6.82 -34.36 3.67
C THR A 60 7.48 -33.31 2.77
N SER A 61 8.80 -33.40 2.52
CA SER A 61 9.49 -32.34 1.76
C SER A 61 8.87 -32.11 0.38
N ILE A 62 8.32 -33.16 -0.25
CA ILE A 62 7.68 -33.09 -1.57
C ILE A 62 6.38 -32.28 -1.52
N GLU A 63 5.52 -32.54 -0.52
CA GLU A 63 4.27 -31.79 -0.31
C GLU A 63 4.53 -30.34 0.08
N ALA A 64 5.60 -30.10 0.85
CA ALA A 64 6.01 -28.76 1.23
C ALA A 64 6.45 -27.95 0.00
N HIS A 65 7.21 -28.54 -0.92
CA HIS A 65 7.65 -27.85 -2.13
C HIS A 65 6.48 -27.58 -3.10
N GLY A 66 5.54 -28.52 -3.23
CA GLY A 66 4.35 -28.36 -4.09
C GLY A 66 3.42 -27.22 -3.64
N LEU A 67 3.39 -26.89 -2.35
CA LEU A 67 2.52 -25.83 -1.80
C LEU A 67 3.26 -24.51 -1.54
N ILE A 68 4.50 -24.57 -1.03
CA ILE A 68 5.25 -23.36 -0.63
C ILE A 68 5.75 -22.60 -1.85
N LEU A 69 6.20 -23.27 -2.93
CA LEU A 69 6.72 -22.57 -4.11
C LEU A 69 5.65 -21.69 -4.80
N PRO A 70 4.41 -22.16 -5.04
CA PRO A 70 3.34 -21.29 -5.54
C PRO A 70 3.00 -20.14 -4.60
N LEU A 71 2.97 -20.38 -3.28
CA LEU A 71 2.72 -19.33 -2.29
C LEU A 71 3.80 -18.25 -2.32
N MET A 72 5.08 -18.65 -2.48
CA MET A 72 6.20 -17.72 -2.62
C MET A 72 6.13 -16.92 -3.92
N ALA A 73 5.73 -17.54 -5.03
CA ALA A 73 5.53 -16.84 -6.30
C ALA A 73 4.43 -15.78 -6.16
N MET A 74 3.28 -16.15 -5.58
CA MET A 74 2.19 -15.20 -5.29
C MET A 74 2.64 -14.08 -4.34
N LEU A 75 3.46 -14.40 -3.33
CA LEU A 75 4.01 -13.40 -2.42
C LEU A 75 4.87 -12.36 -3.15
N ILE A 76 5.74 -12.80 -4.07
CA ILE A 76 6.59 -11.90 -4.85
C ILE A 76 5.73 -10.99 -5.74
N GLU A 77 4.74 -11.55 -6.43
CA GLU A 77 3.85 -10.79 -7.31
C GLU A 77 3.02 -9.76 -6.54
N SER A 78 2.39 -10.17 -5.44
CA SER A 78 1.63 -9.28 -4.55
C SER A 78 2.52 -8.18 -3.98
N ARG A 79 3.76 -8.51 -3.58
CA ARG A 79 4.73 -7.53 -3.07
C ARG A 79 5.10 -6.47 -4.11
N GLU A 80 5.37 -6.87 -5.35
CA GLU A 80 5.67 -5.90 -6.41
C GLU A 80 4.46 -5.03 -6.77
N ARG A 81 3.24 -5.56 -6.66
CA ARG A 81 2.00 -4.79 -6.79
C ARG A 81 1.86 -3.77 -5.64
N ALA A 82 2.00 -4.21 -4.40
CA ALA A 82 1.90 -3.36 -3.21
C ALA A 82 2.91 -2.20 -3.24
N LYS A 83 4.15 -2.44 -3.67
CA LYS A 83 5.15 -1.37 -3.86
C LYS A 83 4.71 -0.29 -4.84
N ARG A 84 4.07 -0.68 -5.95
CA ARG A 84 3.57 0.28 -6.95
C ARG A 84 2.47 1.14 -6.33
N ILE A 85 1.47 0.50 -5.73
CA ILE A 85 0.35 1.19 -5.04
C ILE A 85 0.87 2.14 -3.96
N TYR A 86 1.80 1.67 -3.12
CA TYR A 86 2.42 2.47 -2.07
C TYR A 86 3.12 3.72 -2.62
N ARG A 87 3.96 3.56 -3.66
CA ARG A 87 4.66 4.68 -4.29
C ARG A 87 3.69 5.66 -4.95
N ASP A 88 2.66 5.14 -5.62
CA ASP A 88 1.69 5.95 -6.34
C ASP A 88 0.83 6.76 -5.34
N ALA A 89 0.45 6.16 -4.21
CA ALA A 89 -0.22 6.82 -3.10
C ALA A 89 0.65 7.94 -2.47
N LEU A 90 1.93 7.67 -2.20
CA LEU A 90 2.86 8.70 -1.70
C LEU A 90 3.05 9.86 -2.69
N SER A 91 3.08 9.56 -3.98
CA SER A 91 3.23 10.56 -5.04
C SER A 91 1.98 11.43 -5.15
N SER A 92 0.78 10.85 -4.98
CA SER A 92 -0.50 11.58 -4.94
C SER A 92 -0.62 12.52 -3.73
N ARG A 93 -0.02 12.16 -2.58
CA ARG A 93 0.03 13.05 -1.40
C ARG A 93 0.82 14.32 -1.69
N MET A 94 1.92 14.21 -2.44
CA MET A 94 2.76 15.37 -2.76
C MET A 94 2.09 16.34 -3.73
N SER A 95 1.05 15.91 -4.45
CA SER A 95 0.35 16.74 -5.45
C SER A 95 -0.92 17.42 -4.93
N THR A 96 -1.42 17.08 -3.74
CA THR A 96 -2.69 17.62 -3.21
C THR A 96 -2.49 18.49 -1.97
N THR A 97 -3.15 19.64 -1.95
CA THR A 97 -3.19 20.58 -0.81
C THR A 97 -4.08 20.09 0.34
N THR A 98 -4.88 19.05 0.11
CA THR A 98 -5.77 18.43 1.08
C THR A 98 -5.01 17.38 1.89
N ASP A 99 -4.95 17.55 3.22
CA ASP A 99 -4.30 16.63 4.15
C ASP A 99 -5.13 15.34 4.31
N TRP A 100 -5.00 14.45 3.33
CA TRP A 100 -5.62 13.14 3.35
C TRP A 100 -4.81 12.20 4.24
N ASN A 101 -5.31 11.92 5.44
CA ASN A 101 -4.67 10.99 6.37
C ASN A 101 -4.77 9.53 5.87
N ILE A 102 -3.81 9.13 5.01
CA ILE A 102 -3.55 7.74 4.61
C ILE A 102 -2.30 7.16 5.28
N ASP A 103 -1.62 7.93 6.13
CA ASP A 103 -0.37 7.55 6.79
C ASP A 103 -0.44 6.19 7.50
N PRO A 104 -1.48 5.87 8.29
CA PRO A 104 -1.59 4.57 8.94
C PRO A 104 -1.59 3.39 7.97
N LEU A 105 -2.22 3.54 6.80
CA LEU A 105 -2.29 2.49 5.78
C LEU A 105 -0.98 2.36 5.00
N CYS A 106 -0.30 3.49 4.78
CA CYS A 106 1.05 3.49 4.21
C CYS A 106 2.03 2.77 5.15
N ASP A 107 1.96 3.05 6.45
CA ASP A 107 2.78 2.40 7.46
C ASP A 107 2.50 0.90 7.54
N GLU A 108 1.22 0.50 7.52
CA GLU A 108 0.82 -0.92 7.52
C GLU A 108 1.38 -1.68 6.30
N VAL A 109 1.24 -1.10 5.10
CA VAL A 109 1.83 -1.68 3.88
C VAL A 109 3.35 -1.71 3.98
N HIS A 110 3.98 -0.68 4.55
CA HIS A 110 5.43 -0.63 4.72
C HIS A 110 5.94 -1.74 5.64
N GLU A 111 5.27 -1.98 6.76
CA GLU A 111 5.59 -3.07 7.70
C GLU A 111 5.47 -4.44 7.02
N GLU A 112 4.39 -4.68 6.27
CA GLU A 112 4.23 -5.93 5.51
C GLU A 112 5.28 -6.07 4.41
N LEU A 113 5.68 -4.99 3.73
CA LEU A 113 6.77 -5.02 2.75
C LEU A 113 8.13 -5.38 3.35
N ILE A 114 8.39 -4.99 4.62
CA ILE A 114 9.57 -5.40 5.38
C ILE A 114 9.46 -6.86 5.77
N ARG A 115 8.33 -7.26 6.38
CA ARG A 115 8.10 -8.63 6.87
C ARG A 115 8.23 -9.66 5.75
N THR A 116 7.66 -9.36 4.58
CA THR A 116 7.76 -10.20 3.38
C THR A 116 9.18 -10.25 2.82
N ASN A 117 9.91 -9.13 2.85
CA ASN A 117 11.31 -9.10 2.42
C ASN A 117 12.20 -10.00 3.29
N ASP A 118 12.00 -9.97 4.61
CA ASP A 118 12.76 -10.80 5.53
C ASP A 118 12.41 -12.28 5.37
N LEU A 119 11.14 -12.62 5.13
CA LEU A 119 10.75 -13.98 4.76
C LEU A 119 11.45 -14.45 3.47
N LEU A 120 11.46 -13.63 2.42
CA LEU A 120 12.07 -13.98 1.13
C LEU A 120 13.60 -14.11 1.22
N LYS A 121 14.28 -13.32 2.06
CA LYS A 121 15.73 -13.47 2.31
C LYS A 121 16.10 -14.83 2.91
N LEU A 122 15.20 -15.44 3.69
CA LEU A 122 15.39 -16.79 4.25
C LEU A 122 15.30 -17.89 3.18
N TYR A 123 14.78 -17.55 1.99
CA TYR A 123 14.74 -18.40 0.81
C TYR A 123 15.58 -17.77 -0.29
N PRO A 124 16.93 -17.70 -0.12
CA PRO A 124 17.78 -17.35 -1.25
C PRO A 124 17.46 -18.35 -2.34
N ARG A 125 17.07 -17.85 -3.52
CA ARG A 125 16.93 -18.68 -4.72
C ARG A 125 18.15 -19.59 -4.77
N ARG A 126 17.99 -20.88 -4.44
CA ARG A 126 18.92 -21.89 -4.94
C ARG A 126 18.92 -21.67 -6.44
N GLU A 127 20.13 -21.55 -6.96
CA GLU A 127 20.50 -21.05 -8.28
C GLU A 127 19.49 -21.42 -9.38
N SER A 128 19.37 -20.48 -10.32
CA SER A 128 18.58 -20.53 -11.55
C SER A 128 18.26 -21.94 -12.05
N LEU A 129 16.98 -22.30 -12.00
CA LEU A 129 16.39 -23.27 -12.94
C LEU A 129 15.93 -22.54 -14.22
N TRP A 130 16.84 -21.75 -14.78
CA TRP A 130 16.80 -21.19 -16.13
C TRP A 130 18.21 -21.33 -16.70
#